data_AF-A0A023FTT6-F1
#
_entry.id   AF-A0A023FTT6-F1
#
_cell.length_a   1.000
_cell.length_b   1.000
_cell.length_c   1.000
_cell.angle_alpha   90.00
_cell.angle_beta   90.00
_cell.angle_gamma   90.00
#
_symmetry.space_group_name_H-M   'P 1'
#
loop_
_entity.id
_entity.type
_entity.pdbx_description
1 polymer ?
#
loop_
_entity_poly.entity_id
_entity_poly.type
_entity_poly.pdbx_seq_one_letter_code
_entity_poly.pdbx_strand_id
1 'polypeptide(L)'
;MYAVPLILWSFIMESPKWLLTAGKYGKAKEVINNIAKVNGRPELKEEEFATLRCHYKEQRRSQEANSGSGFVVLCKSRKMILFTLTNAVFQFCTAIVRYHMALDTQLMPLDPYMNYVVGGAIEVVSGIVSHVILMYLPRKKTTICCLLLTMSAYIVHAGVPEEYATAEAVTMLLGRLCLGNVININII
;
A
#
# COMPACT_ATOMS: atom_id res chain seq x y z
N MET A 1 -2.28 -3.08 24.96
CA MET A 1 -1.87 -2.61 23.61
C MET A 1 -3.02 -2.05 22.76
N TYR A 2 -4.31 -2.32 23.03
CA TYR A 2 -5.43 -1.80 22.23
C TYR A 2 -5.93 -0.38 22.59
N ALA A 3 -5.56 0.14 23.77
CA ALA A 3 -5.99 1.47 24.20
C ALA A 3 -5.44 2.59 23.29
N VAL A 4 -4.20 2.45 22.79
CA VAL A 4 -3.57 3.45 21.92
C VAL A 4 -4.31 3.58 20.57
N PRO A 5 -4.61 2.48 19.83
CA PRO A 5 -5.46 2.55 18.65
C PRO A 5 -6.85 3.16 18.91
N LEU A 6 -7.45 2.86 20.06
CA LEU A 6 -8.81 3.30 20.38
C LEU A 6 -8.87 4.80 20.69
N ILE A 7 -7.83 5.32 21.36
CA ILE A 7 -7.65 6.76 21.58
C ILE A 7 -7.38 7.46 20.24
N LEU A 8 -6.48 6.93 19.41
CA LEU A 8 -6.19 7.48 18.08
C LEU A 8 -7.41 7.50 17.16
N TRP A 9 -8.25 6.47 17.21
CA TRP A 9 -9.50 6.40 16.46
C TRP A 9 -10.43 7.58 16.77
N SER A 10 -10.47 8.03 18.03
CA SER A 10 -11.31 9.17 18.43
C SER A 10 -10.86 10.51 17.83
N PHE A 11 -9.61 10.62 17.36
CA PHE A 11 -9.09 11.82 16.70
C PHE A 11 -9.17 11.77 15.17
N ILE A 12 -9.45 10.60 14.59
CA ILE A 12 -9.51 10.43 13.14
C ILE A 12 -10.87 10.91 12.64
N MET A 13 -10.85 11.96 11.83
CA MET A 13 -12.01 12.39 11.06
C MET A 13 -12.38 11.31 10.03
N GLU A 14 -13.67 11.07 9.83
CA GLU A 14 -14.14 10.18 8.77
C GLU A 14 -13.68 10.66 7.39
N SER A 15 -13.39 9.72 6.48
CA SER A 15 -12.93 10.04 5.13
C SER A 15 -13.99 10.87 4.38
N PRO A 16 -13.64 12.07 3.86
CA PRO A 16 -14.59 12.91 3.14
C PRO A 16 -15.15 12.23 1.89
N LYS A 17 -14.36 11.38 1.23
CA LYS A 17 -14.83 10.57 0.08
C LYS A 17 -15.94 9.60 0.48
N TRP A 18 -15.81 8.94 1.64
CA TRP A 18 -16.83 8.02 2.16
C TRP A 18 -18.11 8.77 2.54
N LEU A 19 -17.99 9.94 3.17
CA LEU A 19 -19.13 10.79 3.50
C LEU A 19 -19.92 11.22 2.25
N LEU A 20 -19.22 11.53 1.16
CA LEU A 20 -19.82 11.89 -0.14
C LEU A 20 -20.57 10.70 -0.77
N THR A 21 -19.98 9.51 -0.80
CA THR A 21 -20.63 8.31 -1.36
C THR A 21 -21.79 7.82 -0.50
N ALA A 22 -21.71 7.96 0.83
CA ALA A 22 -22.80 7.66 1.76
C ALA A 22 -23.94 8.70 1.69
N GLY A 23 -23.75 9.83 1.01
CA GLY A 23 -24.72 10.92 0.90
C GLY A 23 -24.83 11.83 2.12
N LYS A 24 -23.87 11.77 3.04
CA LYS A 24 -23.76 12.66 4.20
C LYS A 24 -23.05 13.96 3.82
N TYR A 25 -23.62 14.71 2.87
CA TYR A 25 -22.96 15.88 2.26
C TYR A 25 -22.65 17.01 3.27
N GLY A 26 -23.50 17.24 4.28
CA GLY A 26 -23.25 18.26 5.29
C GLY A 26 -21.97 18.00 6.09
N LYS A 27 -21.82 16.77 6.61
CA LYS A 27 -20.61 16.32 7.30
C LYS A 27 -19.39 16.32 6.38
N ALA A 28 -19.56 15.94 5.10
CA ALA A 28 -18.48 15.98 4.13
C ALA A 28 -17.92 17.39 3.95
N LYS A 29 -18.78 18.42 3.86
CA LYS A 29 -18.36 19.82 3.73
C LYS A 29 -17.58 20.30 4.95
N GLU A 30 -18.06 19.97 6.15
CA GLU A 30 -17.39 20.31 7.41
C GLU A 30 -15.99 19.69 7.50
N VAL A 31 -15.88 18.40 7.21
CA VAL A 31 -14.60 17.66 7.17
C VAL A 31 -13.64 18.27 6.15
N ILE A 32 -14.12 18.59 4.94
CA ILE A 32 -13.31 19.21 3.88
C ILE A 32 -12.82 20.60 4.30
N ASN A 33 -13.69 21.43 4.89
CA ASN A 33 -13.31 22.76 5.37
C ASN A 33 -12.33 22.69 6.55
N ASN A 34 -12.46 21.71 7.44
CA ASN A 34 -11.50 21.51 8.52
C ASN A 34 -10.12 21.08 7.96
N ILE A 35 -10.09 20.18 6.97
CA ILE A 35 -8.86 19.81 6.25
C ILE A 35 -8.27 21.02 5.52
N ALA A 36 -9.09 21.88 4.90
CA ALA A 36 -8.63 23.09 4.23
C ALA A 36 -7.98 24.07 5.23
N LYS A 37 -8.60 24.27 6.40
CA LYS A 37 -8.07 25.10 7.50
C LYS A 37 -6.71 24.60 7.99
N VAL A 38 -6.59 23.29 8.25
CA VAL A 38 -5.32 22.68 8.67
C VAL A 38 -4.23 22.83 7.60
N ASN A 39 -4.60 22.74 6.32
CA ASN A 39 -3.67 22.89 5.19
C ASN A 39 -3.43 24.36 4.77
N GLY A 40 -3.98 25.35 5.49
CA GLY A 40 -3.85 26.77 5.14
C GLY A 40 -4.50 27.16 3.81
N ARG A 41 -5.46 26.37 3.33
CA ARG A 41 -6.19 26.64 2.07
C ARG A 41 -7.51 27.35 2.35
N PRO A 42 -8.02 28.18 1.42
CA PRO A 42 -9.31 28.81 1.56
C PRO A 42 -10.42 27.76 1.70
N GLU A 43 -11.50 28.11 2.41
CA GLU A 43 -12.68 27.26 2.51
C GLU A 43 -13.24 26.95 1.12
N LEU A 44 -13.81 25.76 0.95
CA LEU A 44 -14.31 25.32 -0.34
C LEU A 44 -15.47 26.23 -0.76
N LYS A 45 -15.41 26.79 -1.99
CA LYS A 45 -16.50 27.61 -2.51
C LYS A 45 -17.77 26.75 -2.66
N GLU A 46 -18.94 27.36 -2.42
CA GLU A 46 -20.21 26.64 -2.51
C GLU A 46 -20.45 26.04 -3.90
N GLU A 47 -20.01 26.73 -4.95
CA GLU A 47 -20.11 26.29 -6.35
C GLU A 47 -19.27 25.02 -6.62
N GLU A 48 -18.06 24.97 -6.07
CA GLU A 48 -17.16 23.81 -6.19
C GLU A 48 -17.74 22.61 -5.42
N PHE A 49 -18.28 22.85 -4.23
CA PHE A 49 -18.92 21.82 -3.44
C PHE A 49 -20.21 21.30 -4.10
N ALA A 50 -21.01 22.18 -4.72
CA ALA A 50 -22.21 21.79 -5.45
C ALA A 50 -21.89 20.89 -6.64
N THR A 51 -20.82 21.20 -7.38
CA THR A 51 -20.33 20.36 -8.48
C THR A 51 -19.92 18.98 -7.99
N LEU A 52 -19.15 18.93 -6.89
CA LEU A 52 -18.72 17.69 -6.25
C LEU A 52 -19.92 16.85 -5.80
N ARG A 53 -20.91 17.49 -5.16
CA ARG A 53 -22.15 16.87 -4.68
C ARG A 53 -22.95 16.27 -5.82
N CYS A 54 -23.11 16.99 -6.93
CA CYS A 54 -23.83 16.50 -8.12
C CYS A 54 -23.15 15.26 -8.71
N HIS A 55 -21.83 15.29 -8.86
CA HIS A 55 -21.06 14.16 -9.37
C HIS A 55 -21.24 12.89 -8.51
N TYR A 56 -21.09 13.00 -7.19
CA TYR A 56 -21.26 11.86 -6.29
C TYR A 56 -22.71 11.38 -6.19
N LYS A 57 -23.69 12.29 -6.30
CA LYS A 57 -25.11 11.93 -6.32
C LYS A 57 -25.47 11.12 -7.57
N GLU A 58 -24.93 11.48 -8.73
CA GLU A 58 -25.15 10.75 -9.99
C GLU A 58 -24.44 9.38 -9.98
N GLN A 59 -23.22 9.31 -9.44
CA GLN A 59 -22.54 8.03 -9.21
C GLN A 59 -23.34 7.11 -8.28
N ARG A 60 -23.92 7.65 -7.20
CA ARG A 60 -24.73 6.85 -6.29
C ARG A 60 -26.00 6.34 -6.97
N ARG A 61 -26.68 7.20 -7.75
CA ARG A 61 -27.87 6.83 -8.51
C ARG A 61 -27.57 5.75 -9.55
N SER A 62 -26.47 5.85 -10.27
CA SER A 62 -26.04 4.84 -11.26
C SER A 62 -25.60 3.52 -10.61
N GLN A 63 -25.04 3.55 -9.39
CA GLN A 63 -24.75 2.35 -8.60
C GLN A 63 -26.01 1.69 -8.05
N GLU A 64 -26.94 2.47 -7.49
CA GLU A 64 -28.24 2.00 -7.03
C GLU A 64 -29.06 1.40 -8.19
N ALA A 65 -29.01 1.99 -9.39
CA ALA A 65 -29.66 1.44 -10.58
C ALA A 65 -29.00 0.15 -11.09
N ASN A 66 -27.73 -0.10 -10.74
CA ASN A 66 -26.97 -1.30 -11.13
C ASN A 66 -26.94 -2.39 -10.05
N SER A 67 -27.76 -2.26 -9.01
CA SER A 67 -27.73 -3.06 -7.77
C SER A 67 -28.00 -4.56 -8.00
N GLY A 68 -26.99 -5.27 -8.47
CA GLY A 68 -26.73 -6.63 -8.02
C GLY A 68 -26.12 -6.56 -6.62
N SER A 69 -26.56 -7.41 -5.71
CA SER A 69 -26.08 -7.40 -4.32
C SER A 69 -24.63 -7.91 -4.23
N GLY A 70 -23.76 -7.19 -3.52
CA GLY A 70 -22.49 -7.70 -2.99
C GLY A 70 -21.38 -8.06 -3.99
N PHE A 71 -20.48 -8.97 -3.56
CA PHE A 71 -19.30 -9.48 -4.30
C PHE A 71 -19.60 -9.90 -5.75
N VAL A 72 -20.86 -10.22 -6.07
CA VAL A 72 -21.34 -10.56 -7.41
C VAL A 72 -21.19 -9.39 -8.39
N VAL A 73 -21.20 -8.13 -7.93
CA VAL A 73 -20.93 -6.95 -8.77
C VAL A 73 -19.49 -6.93 -9.28
N LEU A 74 -18.54 -7.39 -8.46
CA LEU A 74 -17.15 -7.54 -8.88
C LEU A 74 -17.01 -8.58 -10.01
N CYS A 75 -17.86 -9.62 -9.97
CA CYS A 75 -17.95 -10.64 -10.99
C CYS A 75 -18.79 -10.24 -12.22
N LYS A 76 -19.48 -9.10 -12.19
CA LYS A 76 -20.35 -8.64 -13.30
C LYS A 76 -19.55 -8.14 -14.50
N SER A 77 -18.32 -7.64 -14.26
CA SER A 77 -17.44 -7.12 -15.33
C SER A 77 -16.20 -8.00 -15.47
N ARG A 78 -16.03 -8.64 -16.64
CA ARG A 78 -14.84 -9.44 -16.99
C ARG A 78 -13.52 -8.68 -16.77
N LYS A 79 -13.53 -7.37 -16.98
CA LYS A 79 -12.36 -6.50 -16.75
C LYS A 79 -12.03 -6.36 -15.27
N MET A 80 -13.03 -6.25 -14.39
CA MET A 80 -12.83 -6.15 -12.94
C MET A 80 -12.35 -7.48 -12.34
N ILE A 81 -12.91 -8.61 -12.80
CA ILE A 81 -12.42 -9.94 -12.41
C ILE A 81 -10.95 -10.08 -12.79
N LEU A 82 -10.60 -9.80 -14.05
CA LEU A 82 -9.24 -9.98 -14.53
C LEU A 82 -8.24 -9.12 -13.75
N PHE A 83 -8.60 -7.86 -13.48
CA PHE A 83 -7.76 -6.98 -12.68
C PHE A 83 -7.60 -7.46 -11.23
N THR A 84 -8.70 -7.86 -10.59
CA THR A 84 -8.69 -8.35 -9.20
C THR A 84 -7.89 -9.65 -9.09
N LEU A 85 -8.09 -10.58 -10.02
CA LEU A 85 -7.37 -11.85 -10.08
C LEU A 85 -5.88 -11.63 -10.33
N THR A 86 -5.53 -10.74 -11.26
CA THR A 86 -4.12 -10.39 -11.53
C THR A 86 -3.45 -9.82 -10.28
N ASN A 87 -4.13 -8.91 -9.57
CA ASN A 87 -3.61 -8.35 -8.33
C ASN A 87 -3.51 -9.40 -7.21
N ALA A 88 -4.48 -10.31 -7.10
CA ALA A 88 -4.46 -11.38 -6.12
C ALA A 88 -3.30 -12.36 -6.37
N VAL A 89 -3.10 -12.79 -7.62
CA VAL A 89 -1.97 -13.65 -8.01
C VAL A 89 -0.65 -12.94 -7.74
N PHE A 90 -0.56 -11.65 -8.10
CA PHE A 90 0.65 -10.85 -7.84
C PHE A 90 0.99 -10.78 -6.34
N GLN A 91 0.00 -10.50 -5.50
CA GLN A 91 0.17 -10.45 -4.05
C GLN A 91 0.52 -11.82 -3.47
N PHE A 92 -0.09 -12.89 -3.99
CA PHE A 92 0.21 -14.26 -3.59
C PHE A 92 1.66 -14.64 -3.91
N CYS A 93 2.14 -14.39 -5.13
CA CYS A 93 3.53 -14.62 -5.51
C CYS A 93 4.49 -13.81 -4.62
N THR A 94 4.17 -12.54 -4.37
CA THR A 94 5.02 -11.67 -3.55
C THR A 94 5.06 -12.13 -2.09
N ALA A 95 3.95 -12.65 -1.56
CA ALA A 95 3.88 -13.23 -0.22
C ALA A 95 4.75 -14.50 -0.09
N ILE A 96 4.75 -15.38 -1.10
CA ILE A 96 5.62 -16.56 -1.12
C ILE A 96 7.09 -16.15 -1.08
N VAL A 97 7.51 -15.21 -1.94
CA VAL A 97 8.91 -14.74 -1.96
C VAL A 97 9.29 -14.11 -0.63
N ARG A 98 8.40 -13.29 -0.04
CA ARG A 98 8.63 -12.68 1.27
C ARG A 98 8.78 -13.71 2.39
N TYR A 99 7.96 -14.76 2.37
CA TYR A 99 8.05 -15.86 3.33
C TYR A 99 9.35 -16.64 3.16
N HIS A 100 9.72 -16.97 1.92
CA HIS A 100 10.99 -17.60 1.61
C HIS A 100 12.18 -16.79 2.15
N MET A 101 12.22 -15.49 1.87
CA MET A 101 13.28 -14.61 2.40
C MET A 101 13.28 -14.54 3.92
N ALA A 102 12.13 -14.68 4.57
CA ALA A 102 12.05 -14.70 6.02
C ALA A 102 12.63 -15.96 6.65
N LEU A 103 12.47 -17.11 5.99
CA LEU A 103 13.14 -18.34 6.39
C LEU A 103 14.64 -18.25 6.16
N ASP A 104 15.06 -17.72 5.03
CA ASP A 104 16.47 -17.58 4.65
C ASP A 104 17.26 -16.71 5.63
N THR A 105 16.65 -15.63 6.12
CA THR A 105 17.29 -14.76 7.13
C THR A 105 17.48 -15.44 8.49
N GLN A 106 16.68 -16.47 8.81
CA GLN A 106 16.87 -17.20 10.07
C GLN A 106 18.05 -18.17 10.01
N LEU A 107 18.50 -18.53 8.82
CA LEU A 107 19.63 -19.44 8.59
C LEU A 107 20.99 -18.72 8.62
N MET A 108 20.99 -17.39 8.62
CA MET A 108 22.21 -16.60 8.68
C MET A 108 23.00 -16.87 9.97
N PRO A 109 24.34 -16.88 9.93
CA PRO A 109 25.22 -17.21 11.06
C PRO A 109 25.19 -16.19 12.21
N LEU A 110 24.31 -15.18 12.16
CA LEU A 110 24.06 -14.23 13.24
C LEU A 110 23.10 -14.81 14.29
N ASP A 111 23.09 -14.17 15.46
CA ASP A 111 22.09 -14.45 16.49
C ASP A 111 20.65 -14.24 15.94
N PRO A 112 19.72 -15.21 16.13
CA PRO A 112 18.35 -15.13 15.64
C PRO A 112 17.59 -13.87 16.07
N TYR A 113 17.85 -13.35 17.27
CA TYR A 113 17.22 -12.12 17.76
C TYR A 113 17.72 -10.89 16.99
N MET A 114 19.01 -10.85 16.66
CA MET A 114 19.59 -9.76 15.87
C MET A 114 19.08 -9.80 14.43
N ASN A 115 18.97 -10.98 13.83
CA ASN A 115 18.38 -11.16 12.49
C ASN A 115 16.93 -10.64 12.42
N TYR A 116 16.15 -10.86 13.49
CA TYR A 116 14.78 -10.33 13.57
C TYR A 116 14.75 -8.80 13.64
N VAL A 117 15.61 -8.19 14.48
CA VAL A 117 15.69 -6.73 14.62
C VAL A 117 16.11 -6.07 13.30
N VAL A 118 17.14 -6.62 12.63
CA VAL A 118 17.62 -6.12 11.33
C VAL A 118 16.54 -6.27 10.26
N GLY A 119 15.84 -7.41 10.23
CA GLY A 119 14.71 -7.62 9.32
C GLY A 119 13.59 -6.59 9.52
N GLY A 120 13.20 -6.35 10.78
CA GLY A 120 12.19 -5.34 11.11
C GLY A 120 12.62 -3.92 10.74
N ALA A 121 13.89 -3.57 10.99
CA ALA A 121 14.42 -2.27 10.62
C ALA A 121 14.36 -2.03 9.10
N ILE A 122 14.72 -3.04 8.29
CA ILE A 122 14.66 -2.95 6.82
C ILE A 122 13.24 -2.73 6.31
N GLU A 123 12.24 -3.34 6.95
CA GLU A 123 10.83 -3.14 6.57
C GLU A 123 10.36 -1.71 6.81
N VAL A 124 10.77 -1.13 7.95
CA VAL A 124 10.49 0.29 8.26
C VAL A 124 11.19 1.21 7.26
N VAL A 125 12.47 0.96 6.98
CA VAL A 125 13.25 1.74 6.00
C VAL A 125 12.62 1.64 4.61
N SER A 126 12.22 0.45 4.18
CA SER A 126 11.49 0.21 2.94
C SER A 126 10.19 1.03 2.87
N GLY A 127 9.43 1.13 3.96
CA GLY A 127 8.22 1.94 4.02
C GLY A 127 8.48 3.43 3.72
N ILE A 128 9.51 3.99 4.35
CA ILE A 128 9.91 5.39 4.16
C ILE A 128 10.41 5.62 2.73
N VAL A 129 11.29 4.75 2.25
CA VAL A 129 11.86 4.83 0.89
C VAL A 129 10.76 4.73 -0.17
N SER A 130 9.82 3.80 -0.02
CA SER A 130 8.66 3.66 -0.92
C SER A 130 7.84 4.94 -1.01
N HIS A 131 7.59 5.57 0.14
CA HIS A 131 6.82 6.81 0.18
C HIS A 131 7.51 7.95 -0.58
N VAL A 132 8.81 8.12 -0.36
CA VAL A 132 9.62 9.12 -1.07
C VAL A 132 9.63 8.82 -2.56
N ILE A 133 9.85 7.58 -2.97
CA ILE A 133 9.89 7.22 -4.39
C ILE A 133 8.54 7.51 -5.07
N LEU A 134 7.42 7.21 -4.40
CA LEU A 134 6.07 7.48 -4.93
C LEU A 134 5.77 8.96 -5.12
N MET A 135 6.47 9.84 -4.41
CA MET A 135 6.32 11.29 -4.55
C MET A 135 6.97 11.81 -5.85
N TYR A 136 8.03 11.14 -6.35
CA TYR A 136 8.81 11.62 -7.49
C TYR A 136 8.67 10.74 -8.76
N LEU A 137 8.38 9.45 -8.63
CA LEU A 137 8.37 8.49 -9.74
C LEU A 137 6.99 7.83 -9.94
N PRO A 138 6.63 7.49 -11.19
CA PRO A 138 5.38 6.83 -11.49
C PRO A 138 5.38 5.37 -10.99
N ARG A 139 4.31 4.99 -10.28
CA ARG A 139 4.14 3.68 -9.61
C ARG A 139 4.61 2.49 -10.45
N LYS A 140 4.12 2.38 -11.69
CA LYS A 140 4.40 1.23 -12.57
C LYS A 140 5.88 1.03 -12.86
N LYS A 141 6.61 2.13 -13.14
CA LYS A 141 8.04 2.03 -13.48
C LYS A 141 8.83 1.60 -12.25
N THR A 142 8.54 2.20 -11.10
CA THR A 142 9.18 1.84 -9.84
C THR A 142 8.96 0.37 -9.49
N THR A 143 7.73 -0.13 -9.59
CA THR A 143 7.43 -1.55 -9.31
C THR A 143 8.24 -2.48 -10.20
N ILE A 144 8.33 -2.20 -11.51
CA ILE A 144 9.11 -3.03 -12.45
C ILE A 144 10.60 -2.98 -12.10
N CYS A 145 11.15 -1.79 -11.86
CA CYS A 145 12.56 -1.63 -11.50
C CYS A 145 12.90 -2.37 -10.19
N CYS A 146 12.09 -2.24 -9.15
CA CYS A 146 12.32 -2.92 -7.87
C CYS A 146 12.19 -4.45 -7.99
N LEU A 147 11.28 -4.96 -8.84
CA LEU A 147 11.17 -6.39 -9.12
C LEU A 147 12.41 -6.92 -9.84
N LEU A 148 12.91 -6.21 -10.86
CA LEU A 148 14.13 -6.59 -11.57
C LEU A 148 15.35 -6.56 -10.64
N LEU A 149 15.46 -5.55 -9.77
CA LEU A 149 16.51 -5.48 -8.77
C LEU A 149 16.44 -6.65 -7.78
N THR A 150 15.24 -6.98 -7.30
CA THR A 150 15.03 -8.14 -6.41
C THR A 150 15.46 -9.44 -7.08
N MET A 151 15.08 -9.65 -8.35
CA MET A 151 15.48 -10.82 -9.13
C MET A 151 16.99 -10.89 -9.31
N SER A 152 17.63 -9.77 -9.64
CA SER A 152 19.09 -9.71 -9.78
C SER A 152 19.82 -10.00 -8.47
N ALA A 153 19.34 -9.47 -7.34
CA ALA A 153 19.92 -9.72 -6.02
C ALA A 153 19.83 -11.21 -5.65
N TYR A 154 18.73 -11.88 -6.01
CA TYR A 154 18.56 -13.30 -5.76
C TYR A 154 19.50 -14.18 -6.61
N ILE A 155 19.66 -13.85 -7.89
CA ILE A 155 20.60 -14.56 -8.77
C ILE A 155 22.04 -14.41 -8.24
N VAL A 156 22.40 -13.21 -7.77
CA VAL A 156 23.71 -12.97 -7.17
C VAL A 156 23.85 -13.79 -5.89
N HIS A 157 22.87 -13.75 -4.99
CA HIS A 157 22.88 -14.49 -3.73
C HIS A 157 23.10 -16.01 -3.95
N ALA A 158 22.42 -16.61 -4.94
CA ALA A 158 22.61 -18.02 -5.29
C ALA A 158 24.01 -18.39 -5.79
N GLY A 159 24.80 -17.41 -6.25
CA GLY A 159 26.18 -17.60 -6.73
C GLY A 159 27.26 -17.29 -5.69
N VAL A 160 26.90 -16.77 -4.51
CA VAL A 160 27.87 -16.44 -3.46
C VAL A 160 28.24 -17.73 -2.70
N PRO A 161 29.53 -18.11 -2.63
CA PRO A 161 29.95 -19.25 -1.82
C PRO A 161 29.83 -18.92 -0.31
N GLU A 162 29.47 -19.93 0.49
CA GLU A 162 29.19 -19.86 1.94
C GLU A 162 30.35 -19.30 2.77
N GLU A 163 31.56 -19.21 2.20
CA GLU A 163 32.74 -18.63 2.84
C GLU A 163 32.60 -17.12 3.13
N TYR A 164 31.73 -16.40 2.41
CA TYR A 164 31.56 -14.95 2.55
C TYR A 164 30.20 -14.57 3.18
N ALA A 165 30.03 -14.87 4.47
CA ALA A 165 28.81 -14.58 5.24
C ALA A 165 28.34 -13.11 5.15
N THR A 166 29.26 -12.14 5.05
CA THR A 166 28.90 -10.72 4.91
C THR A 166 28.32 -10.38 3.54
N ALA A 167 28.82 -11.01 2.48
CA ALA A 167 28.33 -10.79 1.11
C ALA A 167 26.94 -11.41 0.92
N GLU A 168 26.73 -12.59 1.52
CA GLU A 168 25.43 -13.26 1.60
C GLU A 168 24.40 -12.39 2.35
N ALA A 169 24.78 -11.86 3.52
CA ALA A 169 23.95 -10.93 4.30
C ALA A 169 23.55 -9.70 3.48
N VAL A 170 24.51 -8.99 2.89
CA VAL A 170 24.22 -7.75 2.15
C VAL A 170 23.30 -8.01 0.95
N THR A 171 23.54 -9.07 0.18
CA THR A 171 22.72 -9.39 -1.01
C THR A 171 21.29 -9.76 -0.64
N MET A 172 21.10 -10.55 0.41
CA MET A 172 19.76 -10.91 0.90
C MET A 172 19.01 -9.71 1.48
N LEU A 173 19.69 -8.84 2.26
CA LEU A 173 19.08 -7.64 2.83
C LEU A 173 18.69 -6.62 1.74
N LEU A 174 19.52 -6.46 0.70
CA LEU A 174 19.18 -5.65 -0.47
C LEU A 174 17.96 -6.19 -1.20
N GLY A 175 17.89 -7.51 -1.43
CA GLY A 175 16.71 -8.15 -2.02
C GLY A 175 15.45 -7.91 -1.19
N ARG A 176 15.54 -8.06 0.14
CA ARG A 176 14.43 -7.80 1.07
C ARG A 176 13.96 -6.35 1.03
N LEU A 177 14.88 -5.40 0.97
CA LEU A 177 14.56 -3.97 0.85
C LEU A 177 13.80 -3.70 -0.45
N CYS A 178 14.28 -4.21 -1.59
CA CYS A 178 13.63 -4.02 -2.89
C CYS A 178 12.24 -4.68 -2.94
N LEU A 179 12.09 -5.89 -2.39
CA LEU A 179 10.81 -6.58 -2.31
C LEU A 179 9.82 -5.86 -1.38
N GLY A 180 10.30 -5.39 -0.23
CA GLY A 180 9.51 -4.56 0.68
C GLY A 180 8.96 -3.33 -0.01
N ASN A 181 9.78 -2.69 -0.87
CA ASN A 181 9.34 -1.51 -1.60
C ASN A 181 8.22 -1.84 -2.60
N VAL A 182 8.31 -2.98 -3.29
CA VAL A 182 7.26 -3.46 -4.21
C VAL A 182 5.92 -3.63 -3.49
N ILE A 183 5.93 -4.25 -2.31
CA ILE A 183 4.73 -4.50 -1.51
C ILE A 183 4.11 -3.17 -1.06
N ASN A 184 4.92 -2.28 -0.48
CA ASN A 184 4.46 -0.98 0.02
C ASN A 184 3.87 -0.13 -1.11
N ILE A 185 4.50 -0.11 -2.28
CA ILE A 185 4.00 0.64 -3.46
C ILE A 185 2.66 0.10 -3.98
N ASN A 186 2.40 -1.20 -3.84
CA ASN A 186 1.14 -1.79 -4.29
C ASN A 186 -0.02 -1.50 -3.31
N ILE A 187 0.29 -1.36 -2.01
CA ILE A 187 -0.69 -1.11 -0.95
C ILE A 187 -1.08 0.39 -0.86
N ILE A 188 -0.12 1.30 -1.05
CA ILE A 188 -0.31 2.77 -1.03
C ILE A 188 -1.02 3.23 -2.31
#